data_AF-A0A3S9FXG9-F1
#
_entry.id   AF-A0A3S9FXG9-F1
#
_cell.length_a   1.000
_cell.length_b   1.000
_cell.length_c   1.000
_cell.angle_alpha   90.00
_cell.angle_beta   90.00
_cell.angle_gamma   90.00
#
_symmetry.space_group_name_H-M   'P 1'
#
loop_
_entity.id
_entity.type
_entity.pdbx_description
1 polymer ?
#
loop_
_entity_poly.entity_id
_entity_poly.type
_entity_poly.pdbx_seq_one_letter_code
_entity_poly.pdbx_strand_id
1 'polypeptide(L)'
;MRLGLAVLSVVIVVPFASRFRPDKWYARGLWVLILVLLVSYGAALAVRTFLVQPFSMRSGSMEPTLEAGDYLFASKSAYGYGRYSFPFGLIPIQERVLGGLPKRGDVVVFRPRSDPDTDYIKRIVGLPGDRIQMVDGRLYINRVAVKLEDLGDYSTADISSARLQRETLPEGVSYLAIDYDVSSVGDDTPEITVPAGEYFMLGDNRDNSADSRFTIGTVPYANLVGKAVRLFWNSNGIDYAAWQVVNGSAGD
;
A
#
# COMPACT_ATOMS: atom_id res chain seq x y z
N MET A 1 11.52 20.73 1.19
CA MET A 1 12.52 19.65 1.40
C MET A 1 13.13 19.22 0.06
N ARG A 2 14.02 20.03 -0.55
CA ARG A 2 14.57 19.77 -1.90
C ARG A 2 16.11 19.92 -2.02
N LEU A 3 16.85 20.04 -0.91
CA LEU A 3 18.32 20.18 -0.94
C LEU A 3 19.12 19.06 -0.25
N GLY A 4 18.48 18.10 0.42
CA GLY A 4 19.19 17.15 1.28
C GLY A 4 20.02 16.08 0.55
N LEU A 5 19.49 15.48 -0.51
CA LEU A 5 20.16 14.33 -1.17
C LEU A 5 21.35 14.75 -2.05
N ALA A 6 21.25 15.88 -2.74
CA ALA A 6 22.31 16.35 -3.65
C ALA A 6 23.57 16.82 -2.89
N VAL A 7 23.39 17.39 -1.69
CA VAL A 7 24.51 17.81 -0.84
C VAL A 7 25.23 16.58 -0.26
N LEU A 8 24.47 15.54 0.11
CA LEU A 8 25.03 14.30 0.66
C LEU A 8 25.88 13.54 -0.37
N SER A 9 25.46 13.48 -1.64
CA SER A 9 26.20 12.77 -2.68
C SER A 9 27.53 13.47 -3.03
N VAL A 10 27.56 14.80 -3.02
CA VAL A 10 28.80 15.57 -3.23
C VAL A 10 29.84 15.30 -2.14
N VAL A 11 29.43 15.24 -0.87
CA VAL A 11 30.32 14.97 0.27
C VAL A 11 30.96 13.57 0.19
N ILE A 12 30.24 12.57 -0.32
CA ILE A 12 30.75 11.20 -0.49
C ILE A 12 31.71 11.10 -1.69
N VAL A 13 31.46 11.86 -2.77
CA VAL A 13 32.22 11.76 -4.03
C VAL A 13 33.55 12.53 -3.98
N VAL A 14 33.59 13.71 -3.36
CA VAL A 14 34.76 14.61 -3.36
C VAL A 14 36.06 13.94 -2.86
N PRO A 15 36.08 13.13 -1.78
CA PRO A 15 37.30 12.45 -1.31
C PRO A 15 37.88 11.47 -2.34
N PHE A 16 37.03 10.77 -3.10
CA PHE A 16 37.43 9.74 -4.07
C PHE A 16 37.78 10.32 -5.45
N ALA A 17 37.22 11.47 -5.82
CA ALA A 17 37.52 12.16 -7.08
C ALA A 17 39.02 12.52 -7.20
N SER A 18 39.69 12.77 -6.07
CA SER A 18 41.12 13.11 -6.03
C SER A 18 42.05 11.96 -6.45
N ARG A 19 41.57 10.71 -6.42
CA ARG A 19 42.35 9.48 -6.67
C ARG A 19 42.47 9.15 -8.16
N PHE A 20 41.62 9.74 -9.02
CA PHE A 20 41.68 9.61 -10.47
C PHE A 20 42.07 10.97 -11.08
N ARG A 21 43.32 11.09 -11.54
CA ARG A 21 43.87 12.32 -12.12
C ARG A 21 44.04 12.19 -13.64
N PRO A 22 42.98 12.41 -14.44
CA PRO A 22 43.16 12.57 -15.88
C PRO A 22 43.83 13.92 -16.18
N ASP A 23 44.67 13.93 -17.21
CA ASP A 23 45.56 15.05 -17.55
C ASP A 23 44.81 16.28 -18.11
N LYS A 24 43.55 16.11 -18.51
CA LYS A 24 42.73 17.15 -19.15
C LYS A 24 41.62 17.64 -18.22
N TRP A 25 41.44 18.95 -18.12
CA TRP A 25 40.51 19.60 -17.19
C TRP A 25 39.04 19.19 -17.38
N TYR A 26 38.59 18.98 -18.62
CA TYR A 26 37.24 18.52 -18.94
C TYR A 26 36.99 17.07 -18.51
N ALA A 27 38.03 16.22 -18.51
CA ALA A 27 37.91 14.85 -18.04
C ALA A 27 37.63 14.81 -16.53
N ARG A 28 38.20 15.74 -15.75
CA ARG A 28 37.92 15.85 -14.30
C ARG A 28 36.45 16.21 -14.02
N GLY A 29 35.91 17.19 -14.75
CA GLY A 29 34.49 17.56 -14.62
C GLY A 29 33.54 16.42 -14.99
N LEU A 30 33.85 15.69 -16.07
CA LEU A 30 33.07 14.54 -16.51
C LEU A 30 33.05 13.41 -15.46
N TRP A 31 34.19 13.08 -14.85
CA TRP A 31 34.25 12.05 -13.82
C TRP A 31 33.48 12.42 -12.55
N VAL A 32 33.57 13.68 -12.11
CA VAL A 32 32.77 14.15 -10.96
C VAL A 32 31.28 14.03 -11.28
N LEU A 33 30.85 14.43 -12.48
CA LEU A 33 29.46 14.30 -12.90
C LEU A 33 29.01 12.83 -12.92
N ILE A 34 29.81 11.93 -13.51
CA ILE A 34 29.52 10.49 -13.55
C ILE A 34 29.38 9.93 -12.12
N LEU A 35 30.31 10.25 -11.22
CA LEU A 35 30.26 9.78 -9.84
C LEU A 35 29.05 10.32 -9.09
N VAL A 36 28.73 11.61 -9.25
CA VAL A 36 27.53 12.21 -8.63
C VAL A 36 26.26 11.52 -9.14
N LEU A 37 26.15 11.26 -10.44
CA LEU A 37 25.01 10.56 -11.02
C LEU A 37 24.91 9.12 -10.51
N LEU A 38 26.03 8.38 -10.48
CA LEU A 38 26.08 7.00 -9.99
C LEU A 38 25.72 6.90 -8.51
N VAL A 39 26.28 7.77 -7.65
CA VAL A 39 25.99 7.79 -6.21
C VAL A 39 24.53 8.20 -5.97
N SER A 40 24.03 9.20 -6.69
CA SER A 40 22.63 9.65 -6.54
C SER A 40 21.65 8.57 -7.00
N TYR A 41 21.92 7.90 -8.13
CA TYR A 41 21.11 6.79 -8.60
C TYR A 41 21.18 5.58 -7.65
N GLY A 42 22.37 5.23 -7.17
CA GLY A 42 22.57 4.15 -6.19
C GLY A 42 21.85 4.43 -4.87
N ALA A 43 21.91 5.66 -4.36
CA ALA A 43 21.18 6.09 -3.18
C ALA A 43 19.66 6.00 -3.39
N ALA A 44 19.15 6.49 -4.53
CA ALA A 44 17.74 6.39 -4.87
C ALA A 44 17.28 4.92 -4.97
N LEU A 45 18.10 4.04 -5.56
CA LEU A 45 17.84 2.61 -5.66
C LEU A 45 17.83 1.95 -4.27
N ALA A 46 18.77 2.31 -3.39
CA ALA A 46 18.83 1.81 -2.02
C ALA A 46 17.59 2.23 -1.22
N VAL A 47 17.20 3.50 -1.27
CA VAL A 47 15.97 3.99 -0.62
C VAL A 47 14.74 3.24 -1.14
N ARG A 48 14.62 3.09 -2.47
CA ARG A 48 13.50 2.37 -3.11
C ARG A 48 13.46 0.88 -2.75
N THR A 49 14.62 0.27 -2.55
CA THR A 49 14.75 -1.15 -2.21
C THR A 49 14.42 -1.39 -0.74
N PHE A 50 14.95 -0.56 0.16
CA PHE A 50 14.94 -0.85 1.60
C PHE A 50 13.91 -0.07 2.41
N LEU A 51 13.50 1.13 1.99
CA LEU A 51 12.72 2.03 2.85
C LEU A 51 11.28 2.18 2.35
N VAL A 52 11.13 2.89 1.24
CA VAL A 52 9.81 3.35 0.76
C VAL A 52 9.71 3.24 -0.75
N GLN A 53 8.53 2.87 -1.23
CA GLN A 53 8.20 2.89 -2.65
C GLN A 53 6.99 3.81 -2.87
N PRO A 54 7.07 4.77 -3.80
CA PRO A 54 5.92 5.59 -4.17
C PRO A 54 4.96 4.78 -5.05
N PHE A 55 3.67 4.97 -4.82
CA PHE A 55 2.58 4.42 -5.61
C PHE A 55 1.59 5.52 -5.97
N SER A 56 0.99 5.40 -7.15
CA SER A 56 -0.09 6.25 -7.65
C SER A 56 -1.38 5.42 -7.69
N MET A 57 -2.46 5.92 -7.11
CA MET A 57 -3.77 5.26 -7.16
C MET A 57 -4.38 5.46 -8.54
N ARG A 58 -4.64 4.35 -9.23
CA ARG A 58 -5.28 4.33 -10.55
C ARG A 58 -6.76 3.97 -10.50
N SER A 59 -7.26 3.53 -9.33
CA SER A 59 -8.61 3.00 -9.14
C SER A 59 -9.22 3.49 -7.82
N GLY A 60 -10.53 3.72 -7.79
CA GLY A 60 -11.33 4.11 -6.62
C GLY A 60 -11.73 2.97 -5.67
N SER A 61 -11.10 1.79 -5.79
CA SER A 61 -11.47 0.61 -4.99
C SER A 61 -11.21 0.71 -3.48
N MET A 62 -10.53 1.77 -3.06
CA MET A 62 -10.24 2.09 -1.66
C MET A 62 -10.93 3.38 -1.21
N GLU A 63 -11.87 3.91 -2.00
CA GLU A 63 -12.69 5.05 -1.60
C GLU A 63 -13.56 4.69 -0.39
N PRO A 64 -13.76 5.60 0.56
CA PRO A 64 -13.30 7.00 0.58
C PRO A 64 -11.91 7.17 1.22
N THR A 65 -11.24 6.09 1.62
CA THR A 65 -9.93 6.16 2.30
C THR A 65 -8.80 6.61 1.36
N LEU A 66 -8.81 6.14 0.11
CA LEU A 66 -7.86 6.51 -0.94
C LEU A 66 -8.62 6.69 -2.25
N GLU A 67 -8.42 7.84 -2.89
CA GLU A 67 -9.11 8.20 -4.12
C GLU A 67 -8.22 8.01 -5.35
N ALA A 68 -8.85 7.89 -6.53
CA ALA A 68 -8.10 7.87 -7.78
C ALA A 68 -7.30 9.18 -7.95
N GLY A 69 -6.02 9.07 -8.28
CA GLY A 69 -5.10 10.21 -8.39
C GLY A 69 -4.27 10.49 -7.13
N ASP A 70 -4.56 9.83 -6.01
CA ASP A 70 -3.74 9.92 -4.79
C ASP A 70 -2.36 9.31 -4.99
N TYR A 71 -1.36 9.86 -4.28
CA TYR A 71 -0.03 9.27 -4.19
C TYR A 71 0.31 8.92 -2.75
N LEU A 72 0.79 7.69 -2.56
CA LEU A 72 1.14 7.15 -1.25
C LEU A 72 2.52 6.51 -1.24
N PHE A 73 3.12 6.48 -0.05
CA PHE A 73 4.30 5.67 0.24
C PHE A 73 3.88 4.38 0.94
N ALA A 74 4.38 3.26 0.40
CA ALA A 74 4.35 2.00 1.12
C ALA A 74 5.69 1.75 1.82
N SER A 75 5.62 1.44 3.12
CA SER A 75 6.76 0.97 3.90
C SER A 75 7.01 -0.50 3.58
N LYS A 76 8.17 -0.80 3.01
CA LYS A 76 8.60 -2.18 2.76
C LYS A 76 9.04 -2.85 4.06
N SER A 77 9.75 -2.11 4.92
CA SER A 77 10.27 -2.62 6.19
C SER A 77 9.19 -3.12 7.14
N ALA A 78 7.96 -2.59 7.06
CA ALA A 78 6.83 -3.06 7.87
C ALA A 78 6.58 -4.57 7.76
N TYR A 79 6.72 -5.13 6.56
CA TYR A 79 6.56 -6.56 6.30
C TYR A 79 7.87 -7.21 5.84
N GLY A 80 9.01 -6.57 6.06
CA GLY A 80 10.32 -7.12 5.73
C GLY A 80 10.61 -7.16 4.24
N TYR A 81 11.54 -8.01 3.84
CA TYR A 81 12.03 -8.08 2.47
C TYR A 81 11.79 -9.46 1.87
N GLY A 82 11.23 -9.49 0.66
CA GLY A 82 11.00 -10.71 -0.11
C GLY A 82 11.24 -10.49 -1.60
N ARG A 83 10.73 -11.40 -2.43
CA ARG A 83 10.89 -11.36 -3.89
C ARG A 83 10.52 -10.03 -4.56
N TYR A 84 9.53 -9.30 -4.01
CA TYR A 84 9.06 -8.02 -4.57
C TYR A 84 9.78 -6.80 -3.99
N SER A 85 10.72 -6.98 -3.06
CA SER A 85 11.45 -5.88 -2.45
C SER A 85 12.62 -5.40 -3.32
N PHE A 86 13.28 -6.32 -4.03
CA PHE A 86 14.48 -6.07 -4.81
C PHE A 86 14.15 -5.85 -6.30
N PRO A 87 14.70 -4.79 -6.92
CA PRO A 87 14.51 -4.56 -8.35
C PRO A 87 15.05 -5.76 -9.15
N PHE A 88 14.35 -6.10 -10.23
CA PHE A 88 14.67 -7.22 -11.14
C PHE A 88 14.72 -8.61 -10.49
N GLY A 89 14.20 -8.79 -9.27
CA GLY A 89 14.24 -10.08 -8.58
C GLY A 89 15.68 -10.57 -8.32
N LEU A 90 16.64 -9.65 -8.17
CA LEU A 90 18.07 -9.95 -8.05
C LEU A 90 18.42 -10.90 -6.89
N ILE A 91 17.56 -10.99 -5.87
CA ILE A 91 17.76 -11.87 -4.73
C ILE A 91 16.63 -12.90 -4.68
N PRO A 92 16.91 -14.21 -4.80
CA PRO A 92 15.92 -15.27 -4.85
C PRO A 92 15.38 -15.62 -3.46
N ILE A 93 14.80 -14.64 -2.77
CA ILE A 93 14.18 -14.83 -1.46
C ILE A 93 12.72 -15.23 -1.67
N GLN A 94 12.38 -16.47 -1.32
CA GLN A 94 11.01 -17.00 -1.45
C GLN A 94 10.12 -16.57 -0.27
N GLU A 95 10.69 -16.54 0.94
CA GLU A 95 9.99 -16.15 2.17
C GLU A 95 10.41 -14.78 2.65
N ARG A 96 9.49 -14.00 3.22
CA ARG A 96 9.84 -12.65 3.68
C ARG A 96 10.66 -12.71 4.97
N VAL A 97 11.79 -11.99 4.98
CA VAL A 97 12.70 -11.91 6.13
C VAL A 97 12.67 -10.54 6.79
N LEU A 98 12.94 -10.49 8.10
CA LEU A 98 13.01 -9.24 8.88
C LEU A 98 11.72 -8.39 8.86
N GLY A 99 10.57 -9.05 8.70
CA GLY A 99 9.27 -8.40 8.62
C GLY A 99 8.38 -8.61 9.83
N GLY A 100 7.56 -7.61 10.14
CA GLY A 100 6.46 -7.78 11.08
C GLY A 100 5.30 -8.55 10.44
N LEU A 101 4.49 -9.20 11.28
CA LEU A 101 3.23 -9.77 10.84
C LEU A 101 2.21 -8.65 10.53
N PRO A 102 1.47 -8.75 9.43
CA PRO A 102 0.36 -7.84 9.13
C PRO A 102 -0.71 -7.90 10.20
N LYS A 103 -1.29 -6.74 10.48
CA LYS A 103 -2.39 -6.61 11.44
C LYS A 103 -3.70 -6.43 10.70
N ARG A 104 -4.80 -6.85 11.33
CA ARG A 104 -6.13 -6.54 10.82
C ARG A 104 -6.31 -5.02 10.73
N GLY A 105 -6.92 -4.56 9.65
CA GLY A 105 -7.12 -3.16 9.33
C GLY A 105 -5.95 -2.50 8.61
N ASP A 106 -4.80 -3.17 8.44
CA ASP A 106 -3.71 -2.63 7.64
C ASP A 106 -4.10 -2.49 6.16
N VAL A 107 -3.86 -1.31 5.59
CA VAL A 107 -3.89 -1.13 4.13
C VAL A 107 -2.54 -1.54 3.55
N VAL A 108 -2.56 -2.45 2.59
CA VAL A 108 -1.35 -3.09 2.07
C VAL A 108 -1.31 -3.06 0.56
N VAL A 109 -0.10 -2.93 0.03
CA VAL A 109 0.20 -3.16 -1.39
C VAL A 109 0.63 -4.60 -1.55
N PHE A 110 0.07 -5.32 -2.51
CA PHE A 110 0.38 -6.72 -2.79
C PHE A 110 0.20 -7.06 -4.28
N ARG A 111 0.66 -8.23 -4.69
CA ARG A 111 0.43 -8.76 -6.04
C ARG A 111 -0.30 -10.11 -5.94
N PRO A 112 -1.55 -10.24 -6.39
CA PRO A 112 -2.29 -11.49 -6.28
C PRO A 112 -1.66 -12.59 -7.15
N ARG A 113 -1.99 -13.85 -6.88
CA ARG A 113 -1.53 -14.98 -7.70
C ARG A 113 -2.10 -14.96 -9.12
N SER A 114 -3.31 -14.43 -9.27
CA SER A 114 -3.99 -14.29 -10.56
C SER A 114 -3.38 -13.22 -11.46
N ASP A 115 -2.70 -12.22 -10.89
CA ASP A 115 -2.13 -11.08 -11.60
C ASP A 115 -0.83 -10.61 -10.90
N PRO A 116 0.29 -11.34 -11.09
CA PRO A 116 1.53 -11.15 -10.33
C PRO A 116 2.36 -9.92 -10.74
N ASP A 117 1.96 -9.24 -11.81
CA ASP A 117 2.68 -8.08 -12.37
C ASP A 117 2.03 -6.74 -12.01
N THR A 118 0.82 -6.78 -11.45
CA THR A 118 0.06 -5.59 -11.07
C THR A 118 0.03 -5.43 -9.55
N ASP A 119 0.27 -4.20 -9.07
CA ASP A 119 0.20 -3.85 -7.66
C ASP A 119 -1.24 -3.50 -7.27
N TYR A 120 -1.83 -4.27 -6.35
CA TYR A 120 -3.16 -4.04 -5.77
C TYR A 120 -3.04 -3.45 -4.38
N ILE A 121 -4.03 -2.63 -4.01
CA ILE A 121 -4.11 -1.99 -2.70
C ILE A 121 -5.47 -2.28 -2.09
N LYS A 122 -5.42 -2.94 -0.94
CA LYS A 122 -6.58 -3.41 -0.19
C LYS A 122 -6.32 -3.35 1.30
N ARG A 123 -7.39 -3.43 2.09
CA ARG A 123 -7.33 -3.55 3.54
C ARG A 123 -7.37 -5.01 3.96
N ILE A 124 -6.47 -5.41 4.85
CA ILE A 124 -6.51 -6.74 5.48
C ILE A 124 -7.68 -6.79 6.46
N VAL A 125 -8.66 -7.63 6.20
CA VAL A 125 -9.80 -7.85 7.10
C VAL A 125 -9.80 -9.24 7.72
N GLY A 126 -9.15 -10.24 7.11
CA GLY A 126 -9.02 -11.60 7.64
C GLY A 126 -7.57 -12.01 7.84
N LEU A 127 -7.26 -12.55 9.01
CA LEU A 127 -5.96 -13.09 9.40
C LEU A 127 -5.94 -14.62 9.26
N PRO A 128 -4.76 -15.26 9.24
CA PRO A 128 -4.64 -16.71 9.19
C PRO A 128 -5.53 -17.41 10.25
N GLY A 129 -6.37 -18.34 9.79
CA GLY A 129 -7.30 -19.11 10.64
C GLY A 129 -8.68 -18.49 10.86
N ASP A 130 -8.90 -17.23 10.46
CA ASP A 130 -10.22 -16.61 10.56
C ASP A 130 -11.23 -17.24 9.60
N ARG A 131 -12.50 -17.26 10.00
CA ARG A 131 -13.62 -17.50 9.11
C ARG A 131 -14.22 -16.16 8.68
N ILE A 132 -14.23 -15.88 7.38
CA ILE A 132 -14.70 -14.62 6.82
C ILE A 132 -15.93 -14.89 5.97
N GLN A 133 -16.94 -14.04 6.09
CA GLN A 133 -18.15 -14.11 5.28
C GLN A 133 -18.74 -12.71 5.10
N MET A 134 -19.33 -12.44 3.95
CA MET A 134 -20.26 -11.32 3.76
C MET A 134 -21.68 -11.87 3.79
N VAL A 135 -22.57 -11.21 4.54
CA VAL A 135 -24.00 -11.53 4.59
C VAL A 135 -24.77 -10.22 4.57
N ASP A 136 -25.66 -10.05 3.59
CA ASP A 136 -26.44 -8.82 3.36
C ASP A 136 -25.57 -7.54 3.39
N GLY A 137 -24.40 -7.58 2.73
CA GLY A 137 -23.46 -6.44 2.64
C GLY A 137 -22.61 -6.22 3.91
N ARG A 138 -22.82 -7.02 4.97
CA ARG A 138 -22.11 -6.90 6.24
C ARG A 138 -21.01 -7.94 6.40
N LEU A 139 -19.83 -7.49 6.85
CA LEU A 139 -18.70 -8.36 7.15
C LEU A 139 -18.90 -9.14 8.45
N TYR A 140 -18.71 -10.45 8.40
CA TYR A 140 -18.65 -11.36 9.54
C TYR A 140 -17.24 -11.94 9.68
N ILE A 141 -16.69 -11.86 10.89
CA ILE A 141 -15.40 -12.45 11.24
C ILE A 141 -15.65 -13.46 12.35
N ASN A 142 -15.26 -14.71 12.12
CA ASN A 142 -15.51 -15.83 13.02
C ASN A 142 -16.99 -15.96 13.44
N ARG A 143 -17.90 -15.69 12.48
CA ARG A 143 -19.38 -15.67 12.65
C ARG A 143 -19.92 -14.57 13.56
N VAL A 144 -19.09 -13.58 13.87
CA VAL A 144 -19.50 -12.38 14.60
C VAL A 144 -19.57 -11.23 13.62
N ALA A 145 -20.72 -10.57 13.56
CA ALA A 145 -20.92 -9.40 12.71
C ALA A 145 -19.99 -8.25 13.15
N VAL A 146 -19.23 -7.70 12.22
CA VAL A 146 -18.40 -6.51 12.45
C VAL A 146 -19.34 -5.33 12.74
N LYS A 147 -18.92 -4.44 13.66
CA LYS A 147 -19.71 -3.26 13.99
C LYS A 147 -19.77 -2.36 12.76
N LEU A 148 -20.98 -2.01 12.35
CA LEU A 148 -21.27 -1.18 11.18
C LEU A 148 -22.19 -0.05 11.62
N GLU A 149 -21.77 1.18 11.39
CA GLU A 149 -22.53 2.39 11.68
C GLU A 149 -22.81 3.10 10.35
N ASP A 150 -24.08 3.42 10.10
CA ASP A 150 -24.47 4.22 8.94
C ASP A 150 -24.21 5.70 9.24
N LEU A 151 -23.46 6.36 8.36
CA LEU A 151 -23.11 7.77 8.45
C LEU A 151 -23.89 8.64 7.45
N GLY A 152 -24.82 8.06 6.68
CA GLY A 152 -25.64 8.74 5.69
C GLY A 152 -25.11 8.60 4.26
N ASP A 153 -25.50 9.53 3.41
CA ASP A 153 -25.20 9.46 1.98
C ASP A 153 -23.78 9.97 1.65
N TYR A 154 -23.14 9.30 0.69
CA TYR A 154 -21.88 9.68 0.06
C TYR A 154 -22.06 9.83 -1.44
N SER A 155 -21.43 10.83 -2.03
CA SER A 155 -21.41 11.05 -3.47
C SER A 155 -20.10 11.72 -3.87
N THR A 156 -19.57 11.35 -5.02
CA THR A 156 -18.43 12.03 -5.65
C THR A 156 -18.75 12.33 -7.12
N ALA A 157 -17.83 12.93 -7.88
CA ALA A 157 -18.00 13.14 -9.31
C ALA A 157 -18.29 11.83 -10.08
N ASP A 158 -17.72 10.73 -9.61
CA ASP A 158 -17.84 9.40 -10.23
C ASP A 158 -18.92 8.50 -9.58
N ILE A 159 -19.46 8.86 -8.40
CA ILE A 159 -20.44 8.07 -7.64
C ILE A 159 -21.67 8.92 -7.37
N SER A 160 -22.80 8.57 -8.00
CA SER A 160 -24.05 9.32 -7.89
C SER A 160 -24.68 9.27 -6.50
N SER A 161 -24.65 8.10 -5.85
CA SER A 161 -25.15 7.90 -4.49
C SER A 161 -24.58 6.60 -3.93
N ALA A 162 -24.06 6.65 -2.71
CA ALA A 162 -23.61 5.50 -1.93
C ALA A 162 -23.95 5.71 -0.46
N ARG A 163 -24.01 4.63 0.32
CA ARG A 163 -24.09 4.69 1.79
C ARG A 163 -22.68 4.81 2.34
N LEU A 164 -22.41 5.84 3.12
CA LEU A 164 -21.19 5.97 3.90
C LEU A 164 -21.35 5.18 5.18
N GLN A 165 -20.45 4.25 5.42
CA GLN A 165 -20.50 3.42 6.61
C GLN A 165 -19.17 3.42 7.35
N ARG A 166 -19.24 3.36 8.67
CA ARG A 166 -18.07 3.12 9.52
C ARG A 166 -18.06 1.69 9.98
N GLU A 167 -17.04 0.97 9.57
CA GLU A 167 -16.75 -0.36 10.09
C GLU A 167 -15.76 -0.30 11.23
N THR A 168 -15.99 -1.08 12.27
CA THR A 168 -15.04 -1.24 13.38
C THR A 168 -14.72 -2.71 13.59
N LEU A 169 -13.48 -3.05 13.30
CA LEU A 169 -12.94 -4.40 13.43
C LEU A 169 -12.84 -4.83 14.90
N PRO A 170 -12.76 -6.16 15.19
CA PRO A 170 -12.70 -6.67 16.56
C PRO A 170 -11.59 -6.07 17.43
N GLU A 171 -10.47 -5.68 16.83
CA GLU A 171 -9.32 -5.06 17.49
C GLU A 171 -9.49 -3.55 17.73
N GLY A 172 -10.67 -2.99 17.42
CA GLY A 172 -11.01 -1.58 17.62
C GLY A 172 -10.57 -0.64 16.49
N VAL A 173 -9.99 -1.17 15.41
CA VAL A 173 -9.64 -0.37 14.24
C VAL A 173 -10.91 -0.02 13.47
N SER A 174 -11.20 1.27 13.34
CA SER A 174 -12.32 1.77 12.54
C SER A 174 -11.86 2.44 11.25
N TYR A 175 -12.61 2.23 10.17
CA TYR A 175 -12.40 2.89 8.88
C TYR A 175 -13.74 3.14 8.17
N LEU A 176 -13.70 3.97 7.13
CA LEU A 176 -14.85 4.26 6.29
C LEU A 176 -14.92 3.27 5.14
N ALA A 177 -16.11 2.82 4.83
CA ALA A 177 -16.43 2.02 3.66
C ALA A 177 -17.65 2.61 2.97
N ILE A 178 -17.77 2.38 1.66
CA ILE A 178 -18.94 2.78 0.88
C ILE A 178 -19.55 1.57 0.18
N ASP A 179 -20.87 1.60 0.07
CA ASP A 179 -21.71 0.56 -0.51
C ASP A 179 -22.91 1.26 -1.18
N TYR A 180 -23.10 1.03 -2.47
CA TYR A 180 -24.12 1.66 -3.31
C TYR A 180 -25.00 0.69 -4.09
N ASP A 181 -24.62 -0.58 -4.20
CA ASP A 181 -25.44 -1.61 -4.83
C ASP A 181 -26.07 -2.49 -3.75
N VAL A 182 -27.38 -2.32 -3.53
CA VAL A 182 -28.17 -3.09 -2.55
C VAL A 182 -28.27 -4.59 -2.86
N SER A 183 -27.70 -5.07 -3.96
CA SER A 183 -27.74 -6.46 -4.39
C SER A 183 -26.42 -6.90 -5.07
N SER A 184 -25.31 -6.34 -4.61
CA SER A 184 -23.99 -6.63 -5.17
C SER A 184 -23.65 -8.10 -5.03
N VAL A 185 -22.97 -8.67 -6.03
CA VAL A 185 -22.46 -10.06 -5.94
C VAL A 185 -21.50 -10.22 -4.76
N GLY A 186 -20.92 -9.13 -4.27
CA GLY A 186 -20.03 -9.11 -3.11
C GLY A 186 -20.71 -9.04 -1.74
N ASP A 187 -22.03 -8.94 -1.69
CA ASP A 187 -22.80 -8.75 -0.44
C ASP A 187 -23.07 -10.05 0.30
N ASP A 188 -23.18 -11.14 -0.44
CA ASP A 188 -23.38 -12.49 0.08
C ASP A 188 -22.30 -13.42 -0.46
N THR A 189 -21.40 -13.84 0.42
CA THR A 189 -20.31 -14.76 0.05
C THR A 189 -20.39 -16.06 0.85
N PRO A 190 -19.86 -17.17 0.30
CA PRO A 190 -19.66 -18.36 1.11
C PRO A 190 -18.64 -18.08 2.23
N GLU A 191 -18.83 -18.70 3.39
CA GLU A 191 -17.84 -18.65 4.48
C GLU A 191 -16.52 -19.25 4.00
N ILE A 192 -15.43 -18.48 4.10
CA ILE A 192 -14.07 -18.92 3.78
C ILE A 192 -13.23 -18.96 5.05
N THR A 193 -12.47 -20.05 5.23
CA THR A 193 -11.43 -20.10 6.27
C THR A 193 -10.11 -19.64 5.66
N VAL A 194 -9.51 -18.59 6.23
CA VAL A 194 -8.25 -18.03 5.74
C VAL A 194 -7.10 -19.03 6.00
N PRO A 195 -6.39 -19.49 4.97
CA PRO A 195 -5.29 -20.44 5.14
C PRO A 195 -4.15 -19.89 6.00
N ALA A 196 -3.36 -20.80 6.59
CA ALA A 196 -2.16 -20.42 7.32
C ALA A 196 -1.19 -19.62 6.42
N GLY A 197 -0.69 -18.49 6.92
CA GLY A 197 0.24 -17.62 6.19
C GLY A 197 -0.40 -16.77 5.08
N GLU A 198 -1.72 -16.77 4.96
CA GLU A 198 -2.46 -15.97 3.99
C GLU A 198 -3.40 -14.97 4.67
N TYR A 199 -3.88 -14.00 3.90
CA TYR A 199 -4.73 -12.90 4.37
C TYR A 199 -5.93 -12.73 3.45
N PHE A 200 -7.07 -12.38 4.02
CA PHE A 200 -8.26 -11.99 3.29
C PHE A 200 -8.35 -10.47 3.25
N MET A 201 -8.50 -9.91 2.06
CA MET A 201 -8.43 -8.47 1.83
C MET A 201 -9.71 -7.95 1.18
N LEU A 202 -10.14 -6.77 1.58
CA LEU A 202 -11.29 -6.06 1.02
C LEU A 202 -10.91 -4.66 0.54
N GLY A 203 -11.64 -4.18 -0.45
CA GLY A 203 -11.70 -2.75 -0.74
C GLY A 203 -12.60 -2.03 0.26
N ASP A 204 -12.28 -0.77 0.51
CA ASP A 204 -13.15 0.11 1.29
C ASP A 204 -14.37 0.55 0.45
N ASN A 205 -14.22 0.58 -0.88
CA ASN A 205 -15.34 0.68 -1.82
C ASN A 205 -15.87 -0.73 -2.11
N ARG A 206 -16.98 -1.12 -1.48
CA ARG A 206 -17.47 -2.50 -1.45
C ARG A 206 -18.02 -2.98 -2.78
N ASP A 207 -18.52 -2.07 -3.60
CA ASP A 207 -19.11 -2.43 -4.89
C ASP A 207 -18.20 -2.15 -6.09
N ASN A 208 -17.09 -1.44 -5.87
CA ASN A 208 -16.07 -1.19 -6.89
C ASN A 208 -14.70 -1.79 -6.55
N SER A 209 -14.67 -3.04 -6.08
CA SER A 209 -13.42 -3.65 -5.64
C SER A 209 -13.27 -5.10 -6.10
N ALA A 210 -12.30 -5.33 -7.00
CA ALA A 210 -11.74 -6.65 -7.24
C ALA A 210 -10.84 -7.04 -6.06
N ASP A 211 -11.37 -7.84 -5.14
CA ASP A 211 -10.72 -8.25 -3.89
C ASP A 211 -10.93 -9.75 -3.56
N SER A 212 -10.62 -10.15 -2.33
CA SER A 212 -10.62 -11.56 -1.92
C SER A 212 -12.00 -12.24 -1.99
N ARG A 213 -13.10 -11.49 -2.11
CA ARG A 213 -14.44 -12.04 -2.35
C ARG A 213 -14.57 -12.73 -3.71
N PHE A 214 -13.75 -12.33 -4.68
CA PHE A 214 -13.88 -12.72 -6.07
C PHE A 214 -12.65 -13.52 -6.56
N THR A 215 -12.06 -13.11 -7.68
CA THR A 215 -10.99 -13.83 -8.38
C THR A 215 -9.64 -13.76 -7.69
N ILE A 216 -9.43 -12.84 -6.73
CA ILE A 216 -8.15 -12.72 -6.01
C ILE A 216 -7.99 -13.84 -4.97
N GLY A 217 -9.08 -14.23 -4.29
CA GLY A 217 -9.02 -15.17 -3.17
C GLY A 217 -8.10 -14.69 -2.04
N THR A 218 -7.58 -15.61 -1.23
CA THR A 218 -6.64 -15.28 -0.16
C THR A 218 -5.22 -15.05 -0.68
N VAL A 219 -4.52 -14.12 -0.04
CA VAL A 219 -3.22 -13.62 -0.49
C VAL A 219 -2.11 -14.06 0.47
N PRO A 220 -1.05 -14.75 -0.01
CA PRO A 220 0.08 -15.15 0.83
C PRO A 220 0.85 -13.98 1.40
N TYR A 221 1.45 -14.16 2.58
CA TYR A 221 2.39 -13.19 3.15
C TYR A 221 3.50 -12.83 2.16
N ALA A 222 4.03 -13.81 1.42
CA ALA A 222 5.07 -13.62 0.41
C ALA A 222 4.66 -12.71 -0.75
N ASN A 223 3.36 -12.47 -0.94
CA ASN A 223 2.81 -11.62 -1.99
C ASN A 223 2.65 -10.16 -1.59
N LEU A 224 2.82 -9.84 -0.31
CA LEU A 224 2.82 -8.46 0.14
C LEU A 224 4.04 -7.73 -0.43
N VAL A 225 3.87 -6.46 -0.77
CA VAL A 225 4.94 -5.56 -1.22
C VAL A 225 5.33 -4.63 -0.07
N GLY A 226 4.34 -4.06 0.62
CA GLY A 226 4.54 -3.19 1.77
C GLY A 226 3.24 -2.68 2.37
N LYS A 227 3.34 -2.05 3.53
CA LYS A 227 2.21 -1.40 4.21
C LYS A 227 2.03 0.01 3.68
N ALA A 228 0.84 0.39 3.23
CA ALA A 228 0.53 1.78 2.93
C ALA A 228 0.58 2.59 4.23
N VAL A 229 1.52 3.52 4.34
CA VAL A 229 1.77 4.23 5.61
C VAL A 229 1.40 5.71 5.54
N ARG A 230 1.50 6.35 4.37
CA ARG A 230 1.38 7.80 4.24
C ARG A 230 0.88 8.21 2.86
N LEU A 231 -0.11 9.10 2.82
CA LEU A 231 -0.44 9.91 1.66
C LEU A 231 0.57 11.07 1.56
N PHE A 232 1.08 11.38 0.38
CA PHE A 232 1.92 12.58 0.17
C PHE A 232 1.39 13.53 -0.90
N TRP A 233 0.34 13.13 -1.62
CA TRP A 233 -0.42 13.98 -2.53
C TRP A 233 -1.86 13.46 -2.62
N ASN A 234 -2.85 14.36 -2.50
CA ASN A 234 -4.27 14.06 -2.69
C ASN A 234 -4.79 14.63 -4.03
N SER A 235 -5.71 13.92 -4.69
CA SER A 235 -6.32 14.37 -5.95
C SER A 235 -7.23 15.60 -5.78
N ASN A 236 -7.86 15.75 -4.61
CA ASN A 236 -8.78 16.85 -4.28
C ASN A 236 -8.10 18.21 -3.98
N GLY A 237 -6.78 18.29 -4.02
CA GLY A 237 -6.03 19.54 -3.84
C GLY A 237 -5.68 19.83 -2.38
N ILE A 238 -4.37 19.80 -2.12
CA ILE A 238 -3.60 20.35 -1.01
C ILE A 238 -4.38 20.77 0.26
N ASP A 239 -4.45 19.85 1.23
CA ASP A 239 -4.38 20.18 2.65
C ASP A 239 -3.19 19.45 3.30
N TYR A 240 -2.11 20.18 3.58
CA TYR A 240 -0.91 19.65 4.24
C TYR A 240 -1.06 19.49 5.76
N ALA A 241 -2.18 19.93 6.36
CA ALA A 241 -2.38 19.90 7.80
C ALA A 241 -2.76 18.51 8.33
N ALA A 242 -3.41 17.68 7.51
CA ALA A 242 -3.77 16.33 7.88
C ALA A 242 -2.69 15.35 7.38
N TRP A 243 -1.71 15.09 8.22
CA TRP A 243 -0.79 13.96 8.07
C TRP A 243 -1.58 12.65 8.25
N GLN A 244 -2.47 12.33 7.31
CA GLN A 244 -3.40 11.22 7.44
C GLN A 244 -2.63 9.90 7.44
N VAL A 245 -2.66 9.25 8.59
CA VAL A 245 -2.28 7.85 8.71
C VAL A 245 -3.37 7.06 7.99
N VAL A 246 -3.02 6.24 7.03
CA VAL A 246 -3.99 5.40 6.27
C VAL A 246 -4.78 4.44 7.20
N ASN A 247 -4.26 4.21 8.40
CA ASN A 247 -4.89 3.46 9.50
C ASN A 247 -5.39 4.37 10.66
N GLY A 248 -5.44 5.68 10.46
CA GLY A 248 -5.92 6.61 11.48
C GLY A 248 -7.41 6.41 11.71
N SER A 249 -7.84 6.37 12.97
CA SER A 249 -9.25 6.47 13.33
C SER A 249 -9.82 7.73 12.67
N ALA A 250 -10.86 7.57 11.84
CA ALA A 250 -11.58 8.70 11.31
C ALA A 250 -12.26 9.45 12.47
N GLY A 251 -11.69 10.59 12.88
CA GLY A 251 -12.25 11.51 13.86
C GLY A 251 -11.44 11.60 15.16
N ASP A 252 -10.66 12.67 15.29
CA ASP A 252 -10.83 13.64 16.37
C ASP A 252 -11.23 14.97 15.72
#